data_AF-A0AA41V3Q1-F1
#
_entry.id   AF-A0AA41V3Q1-F1
#
_cell.length_a   1.000
_cell.length_b   1.000
_cell.length_c   1.000
_cell.angle_alpha   90.00
_cell.angle_beta   90.00
_cell.angle_gamma   90.00
#
_symmetry.space_group_name_H-M   'P 1'
#
loop_
_entity.id
_entity.type
_entity.pdbx_description
1 polymer ?
#
loop_
_entity_poly.entity_id
_entity_poly.type
_entity_poly.pdbx_seq_one_letter_code
_entity_poly.pdbx_strand_id
1 'polypeptide(L)' 'VASWGAYLLSRNILPISFAPKDTHEAQVQFALERGVPALIGILATSRLPYPSRAFDIAHCSRCLIPWGLF' A
#
# COMPACT_ATOMS: atom_id res chain seq x y z
N VAL A 1 2.24 7.29 1.06
CA VAL A 1 2.92 5.99 0.89
C VAL A 1 3.76 5.65 2.13
N ALA A 2 4.86 6.34 2.43
CA ALA A 2 5.80 5.85 3.47
C ALA A 2 5.50 6.19 4.94
N SER A 3 4.97 7.38 5.27
CA SER A 3 4.94 7.90 6.65
C SER A 3 4.10 7.06 7.62
N TRP A 4 2.86 6.73 7.26
CA TRP A 4 2.00 5.90 8.11
C TRP A 4 2.50 4.46 8.21
N GLY A 5 3.05 3.91 7.12
CA GLY A 5 3.72 2.61 7.14
C GLY A 5 4.90 2.59 8.12
N ALA A 6 5.77 3.61 8.08
CA ALA A 6 6.88 3.72 9.03
C ALA A 6 6.39 3.78 10.49
N TYR A 7 5.30 4.51 10.75
CA TYR A 7 4.69 4.58 12.08
C TYR A 7 4.21 3.20 12.55
N LEU A 8 3.49 2.44 11.71
CA LEU A 8 3.02 1.09 12.04
C LEU A 8 4.18 0.12 12.28
N LEU A 9 5.23 0.19 11.44
CA LEU A 9 6.41 -0.65 11.56
C LEU A 9 7.13 -0.42 12.88
N SER A 10 7.24 0.84 13.34
CA SER A 10 7.79 1.18 14.67
C SER A 10 6.99 0.61 15.85
N ARG A 11 5.76 0.19 15.61
CA ARG A 11 4.85 -0.44 16.59
C ARG A 11 4.76 -1.95 16.41
N ASN A 12 5.67 -2.55 15.62
CA ASN A 12 5.69 -3.98 15.32
C ASN A 12 4.42 -4.48 14.59
N ILE A 13 3.77 -3.60 13.83
CA ILE A 13 2.71 -3.95 12.89
C ILE A 13 3.35 -4.01 11.52
N LEU A 14 3.05 -5.02 10.70
CA LEU A 14 3.60 -5.18 9.36
C LEU A 14 2.69 -4.49 8.32
N PRO A 15 2.98 -3.26 7.87
CA PRO A 15 2.26 -2.63 6.77
C PRO A 15 2.84 -3.04 5.43
N ILE A 16 2.06 -2.84 4.38
CA ILE A 16 2.58 -2.78 3.02
C ILE A 16 1.89 -1.66 2.25
N SER A 17 2.68 -0.84 1.58
CA SER A 17 2.16 0.31 0.83
C SER A 17 2.04 -0.02 -0.66
N PHE A 18 0.90 0.31 -1.26
CA PHE A 18 0.67 0.15 -2.68
C PHE A 18 0.69 1.51 -3.37
N ALA A 19 1.37 1.60 -4.51
CA ALA A 19 1.26 2.76 -5.38
C ALA A 19 1.19 2.34 -6.87
N PRO A 20 0.49 3.12 -7.71
CA PRO A 20 0.47 2.90 -9.15
C PRO A 20 1.86 3.09 -9.77
N LYS A 21 2.09 2.42 -10.90
CA LYS A 21 3.27 2.61 -11.76
C LYS A 21 3.13 3.87 -12.62
N ASP A 22 2.94 5.01 -11.98
CA ASP A 22 2.85 6.31 -12.64
C ASP A 22 3.78 7.31 -11.94
N THR A 23 3.36 8.57 -11.81
CA THR A 23 3.96 9.58 -10.92
C THR A 23 4.32 9.11 -9.51
N HIS A 24 3.71 8.02 -8.99
CA HIS A 24 3.95 7.50 -7.64
C HIS A 24 5.02 6.41 -7.56
N GLU A 25 5.65 5.99 -8.67
CA GLU A 25 6.74 4.99 -8.66
C GLU A 25 7.91 5.42 -7.75
N ALA A 26 8.28 6.71 -7.81
CA ALA A 26 9.30 7.29 -6.94
C ALA A 26 8.94 7.19 -5.45
N GLN A 27 7.65 7.16 -5.09
CA GLN A 27 7.23 7.01 -3.70
C GLN A 27 7.42 5.58 -3.18
N VAL A 28 7.28 4.58 -4.06
CA VAL A 28 7.59 3.18 -3.73
C VAL A 28 9.09 3.02 -3.53
N GLN A 29 9.89 3.56 -4.45
CA GLN A 29 11.35 3.53 -4.32
C GLN A 29 11.82 4.22 -3.03
N PHE A 30 11.33 5.43 -2.76
CA PHE A 30 11.66 6.14 -1.52
C PHE A 30 11.25 5.36 -0.26
N ALA A 31 10.09 4.71 -0.27
CA ALA A 31 9.66 3.88 0.87
C ALA A 31 10.62 2.69 1.09
N LEU A 32 11.00 2.00 0.02
CA LEU A 32 11.95 0.89 0.07
C LEU A 32 13.34 1.33 0.55
N GLU A 33 13.85 2.46 0.09
CA GLU A 33 15.11 3.05 0.56
C GLU A 33 15.10 3.41 2.06
N ARG A 34 13.91 3.64 2.62
CA ARG A 34 13.69 3.88 4.06
C ARG A 34 13.33 2.61 4.84
N GLY A 35 13.40 1.43 4.22
CA GLY A 35 13.08 0.16 4.86
C GLY A 35 11.59 -0.05 5.14
N VAL A 36 10.71 0.75 4.53
CA VAL A 36 9.26 0.59 4.65
C VAL A 36 8.78 -0.33 3.53
N PRO A 37 8.07 -1.43 3.83
CA PRO A 37 7.55 -2.32 2.80
C PRO A 37 6.58 -1.58 1.87
N ALA A 38 6.88 -1.61 0.57
CA ALA A 38 6.07 -1.01 -0.48
C ALA A 38 6.18 -1.80 -1.77
N LEU A 39 5.14 -1.76 -2.60
CA LEU A 39 5.13 -2.38 -3.92
C LEU A 39 4.29 -1.59 -4.93
N ILE A 40 4.57 -1.86 -6.19
CA ILE A 40 3.80 -1.32 -7.31
C ILE A 40 2.55 -2.17 -7.53
N GLY A 41 1.38 -1.58 -7.36
CA GLY A 41 0.10 -2.27 -7.53
C GLY A 41 -1.09 -1.35 -7.31
N ILE A 42 -2.16 -1.58 -8.06
CA ILE A 42 -3.42 -0.82 -7.96
C ILE A 42 -4.51 -1.77 -7.48
N LEU A 43 -4.94 -1.60 -6.22
CA LEU A 43 -5.98 -2.40 -5.59
C LEU A 43 -7.30 -2.46 -6.40
N ALA A 44 -7.63 -1.39 -7.14
CA ALA A 44 -8.86 -1.31 -7.92
C ALA A 44 -8.83 -2.13 -9.23
N THR A 45 -7.68 -2.24 -9.88
CA THR A 45 -7.57 -2.75 -11.27
C THR A 45 -6.70 -3.99 -11.41
N SER A 46 -5.86 -4.28 -10.41
CA SER A 46 -4.90 -5.38 -10.45
C SER A 46 -5.15 -6.36 -9.31
N ARG A 47 -5.23 -7.65 -9.64
CA ARG A 47 -5.23 -8.71 -8.63
C ARG A 47 -3.87 -8.74 -7.95
N LEU A 48 -3.85 -8.55 -6.63
CA LEU A 48 -2.62 -8.61 -5.86
C LEU A 48 -2.09 -10.04 -5.73
N PRO A 49 -0.77 -10.24 -5.57
CA PRO A 49 -0.15 -11.55 -5.34
C PRO A 49 -0.36 -12.07 -3.90
N TYR A 50 -1.51 -11.78 -3.32
CA TYR A 50 -1.88 -12.20 -1.97
C TYR A 50 -3.21 -12.96 -2.00
N PRO A 51 -3.41 -13.96 -1.13
CA PRO A 51 -4.69 -14.66 -1.02
C PRO A 51 -5.80 -13.72 -0.53
N SER A 52 -7.05 -14.15 -0.69
CA SER A 52 -8.18 -13.42 -0.10
C SER A 52 -8.00 -13.29 1.41
N ARG A 53 -8.42 -12.16 1.99
CA ARG A 53 -8.30 -11.86 3.43
C ARG A 53 -6.85 -11.85 3.97
N ALA A 54 -5.86 -11.58 3.11
CA ALA A 54 -4.47 -11.41 3.54
C ALA A 54 -4.20 -10.10 4.33
N PHE A 55 -5.16 -9.18 4.35
CA PHE A 55 -5.04 -7.87 5.01
C PHE A 55 -6.15 -7.69 6.02
N ASP A 56 -5.78 -7.27 7.23
CA ASP A 56 -6.74 -6.95 8.30
C ASP A 56 -7.32 -5.54 8.14
N ILE A 57 -6.53 -4.61 7.58
CA ILE A 57 -6.88 -3.20 7.47
C ILE A 57 -6.41 -2.67 6.10
N ALA A 58 -7.26 -1.91 5.43
CA ALA A 58 -6.89 -1.09 4.29
C ALA A 58 -7.00 0.39 4.68
N HIS A 59 -5.93 1.15 4.48
CA HIS A 59 -5.95 2.60 4.63
C HIS A 59 -5.55 3.25 3.33
N CYS A 60 -6.20 4.37 3.06
CA CYS A 60 -5.92 5.13 1.88
C CYS A 60 -6.35 6.58 2.09
N SER A 61 -5.49 7.52 1.68
CA SER A 61 -5.83 8.94 1.67
C SER A 61 -6.71 9.33 0.49
N ARG A 62 -6.46 8.79 -0.72
CA ARG A 62 -7.17 9.16 -1.95
C ARG A 62 -7.02 8.14 -3.11
N CYS A 63 -7.66 6.98 -3.03
CA CYS A 63 -7.46 5.86 -3.97
C CYS A 63 -8.62 5.64 -4.92
N LEU A 64 -9.72 6.39 -4.78
CA LEU A 64 -10.89 6.29 -5.66
C LEU A 64 -11.43 4.85 -5.81
N ILE A 65 -11.18 3.98 -4.81
CA ILE A 65 -11.67 2.60 -4.80
C ILE A 65 -13.14 2.65 -4.38
N PRO A 66 -14.08 2.17 -5.22
CA PRO A 66 -15.49 2.18 -4.88
C PRO A 66 -15.83 1.00 -3.95
N TRP A 67 -15.45 1.10 -2.68
CA TRP A 67 -15.60 0.03 -1.70
C TRP A 67 -17.04 -0.46 -1.49
N GLY A 68 -18.04 0.39 -1.74
CA GLY A 68 -19.46 0.09 -1.54
C GLY A 68 -20.24 -0.25 -2.81
N LEU A 69 -19.58 -0.41 -3.96
CA LEU A 69 -20.25 -0.79 -5.22
C LEU A 69 -20.38 -2.31 -5.41
N PHE A 70 -20.11 -3.10 -4.38
CA PHE A 70 -20.24 -4.56 -4.36
C PHE A 70 -20.90 -5.03 -3.07
#